data_AF-A0A2V5ZFI9-F1
#
_entry.id   AF-A0A2V5ZFI9-F1
#
_cell.length_a   1.000
_cell.length_b   1.000
_cell.length_c   1.000
_cell.angle_alpha   90.00
_cell.angle_beta   90.00
_cell.angle_gamma   90.00
#
_symmetry.space_group_name_H-M   'P 1'
#
loop_
_entity.id
_entity.type
_entity.pdbx_description
1 polymer ?
#
loop_
_entity_poly.entity_id
_entity_poly.type
_entity_poly.pdbx_seq_one_letter_code
_entity_poly.pdbx_strand_id
1 'polypeptide(L)'
;MNFATVPTTATPTKNTLVWGMRPAHLALLAVVLVTFFRLWYVRYVDLVPDEAYFWVWSKHFALSYRDKGPLVAWTIAVGTHLFGDTVFGVRFFAVLLSAGTAFQLFRLAERLYGDRTALWCVGVAGIIPMFGVGSILMTIDPLSVFFWAWGANLSWSAFETGKMRYWVLLGLPIGVGFLAKFINAVQLVGVALFLCWSKPHRHFLFSRQSLATLCAFGVSSFPVFWWNVETGWLHVEALHERSGIQHSFGIHPWQFLQYLGGIFAVVSPPIVAGMLVAAIGLWRLEGDQARVKHLLSQFLPVQVMYLILGLNSKGEPNWIAPSLITGIVMLVVFWRQLMARNPTWRWVVWSAMGLSLVGTVALHAIIFLRLPLKYDPLRRAEGWVDFAQHVQKARQQTNPDLLIGNDRVPASMMQFYLPDHPFAFVQPEPYGASQFTLWPGYTVGHGTRALFVIVGKAQLPQELKNEFKHSQLVDDFWSEQNGRPTTHFHIYFLWNS
;
A
#
# COMPACT_ATOMS: atom_id res chain seq x y z
N MET A 1 43.20 0.06 -23.59
CA MET A 1 42.70 0.88 -22.46
C MET A 1 42.97 0.10 -21.19
N ASN A 2 43.96 0.54 -20.41
CA ASN A 2 44.44 -0.19 -19.23
C ASN A 2 43.44 -0.09 -18.09
N PHE A 3 42.92 -1.25 -17.68
CA PHE A 3 42.10 -1.40 -16.48
C PHE A 3 43.03 -1.39 -15.26
N ALA A 4 43.19 -0.22 -14.63
CA ALA A 4 43.77 -0.14 -13.31
C ALA A 4 42.77 -0.72 -12.30
N THR A 5 43.13 -1.85 -11.72
CA THR A 5 42.47 -2.48 -10.58
C THR A 5 42.48 -1.52 -9.39
N VAL A 6 41.31 -1.06 -8.97
CA VAL A 6 41.17 -0.32 -7.70
C VAL A 6 41.37 -1.32 -6.56
N PRO A 7 42.29 -1.07 -5.61
CA PRO A 7 42.51 -2.00 -4.50
C PRO A 7 41.29 -2.04 -3.58
N THR A 8 40.77 -3.24 -3.36
CA THR A 8 39.87 -3.58 -2.26
C THR A 8 40.65 -3.49 -0.93
N THR A 9 40.75 -2.28 -0.40
CA THR A 9 41.05 -2.06 1.02
C THR A 9 39.79 -1.48 1.64
N ALA A 10 39.24 -2.20 2.62
CA ALA A 10 38.20 -1.67 3.48
C ALA A 10 38.77 -0.44 4.20
N THR A 11 38.49 0.73 3.65
CA THR A 11 38.88 2.00 4.25
C THR A 11 38.06 2.14 5.53
N PRO A 12 38.67 2.44 6.69
CA PRO A 12 37.91 2.74 7.88
C PRO A 12 36.98 3.90 7.53
N THR A 13 35.69 3.77 7.88
CA THR A 13 34.68 4.80 7.71
C THR A 13 35.20 6.10 8.33
N LYS A 14 35.76 6.99 7.51
CA LYS A 14 36.00 8.37 7.93
C LYS A 14 34.62 8.86 8.37
N ASN A 15 34.45 9.11 9.66
CA ASN A 15 33.28 9.74 10.26
C ASN A 15 33.14 11.15 9.65
N THR A 16 32.65 11.25 8.42
CA THR A 16 32.35 12.54 7.81
C THR A 16 31.03 12.98 8.39
N LEU A 17 31.12 13.80 9.43
CA LEU A 17 29.97 14.51 9.97
C LEU A 17 29.32 15.32 8.84
N VAL A 18 28.00 15.28 8.79
CA VAL A 18 27.17 16.17 7.98
C VAL A 18 26.56 17.16 8.97
N TRP A 19 26.83 18.45 8.81
CA TRP A 19 26.39 19.49 9.75
C TRP A 19 26.72 19.18 11.23
N GLY A 20 27.92 18.63 11.48
CA GLY A 20 28.36 18.29 12.83
C GLY A 20 27.76 17.00 13.43
N MET A 21 26.86 16.32 12.72
CA MET A 21 26.22 15.08 13.18
C MET A 21 26.61 13.88 12.30
N ARG A 22 26.58 12.66 12.88
CA ARG A 22 26.69 11.44 12.05
C ARG A 22 25.45 11.33 11.16
N PRO A 23 25.58 10.89 9.89
CA PRO A 23 24.45 10.70 8.98
C PRO A 23 23.30 9.87 9.58
N ALA A 24 23.61 8.86 10.39
CA ALA A 24 22.61 8.07 11.11
C ALA A 24 21.75 8.90 12.08
N HIS A 25 22.35 9.82 12.84
CA HIS A 25 21.60 10.68 13.76
C HIS A 25 20.72 11.68 13.01
N LEU A 26 21.19 12.22 11.88
CA LEU A 26 20.37 13.08 11.02
C LEU A 26 19.19 12.32 10.41
N ALA A 27 19.43 11.11 9.90
CA ALA A 27 18.36 10.27 9.37
C ALA A 27 17.33 9.95 10.46
N LEU A 28 17.78 9.59 11.66
CA LEU A 28 16.91 9.35 12.80
C LEU A 28 16.10 10.59 13.18
N LEU A 29 16.75 11.74 13.31
CA LEU A 29 16.07 13.00 13.61
C LEU A 29 15.01 13.33 12.55
N ALA A 30 15.35 13.21 11.25
CA ALA A 30 14.43 13.45 10.16
C ALA A 30 13.23 12.49 10.20
N VAL A 31 13.46 11.20 10.43
CA VAL A 31 12.38 10.20 10.58
C VAL A 31 11.48 10.55 11.77
N VAL A 32 12.06 10.88 12.93
CA VAL A 32 11.30 11.25 14.12
C VAL A 32 10.43 12.49 13.88
N LEU A 33 11.01 13.55 13.31
CA LEU A 33 10.27 14.79 13.00
C LEU A 33 9.13 14.54 12.01
N VAL A 34 9.39 13.78 10.94
CA VAL A 34 8.37 13.43 9.94
C VAL A 34 7.30 12.52 10.54
N THR A 35 7.66 11.59 11.44
CA THR A 35 6.71 10.75 12.17
C THR A 35 5.78 11.59 13.04
N PHE A 36 6.30 12.54 13.81
CA PHE A 36 5.47 13.44 14.62
C PHE A 36 4.56 14.30 13.75
N PHE A 37 5.08 14.84 12.64
CA PHE A 37 4.26 15.56 11.67
C PHE A 37 3.12 14.68 11.14
N ARG A 38 3.39 13.43 10.74
CA ARG A 38 2.38 12.50 10.22
C ARG A 38 1.33 12.15 11.27
N LEU A 39 1.74 11.86 12.51
CA LEU A 39 0.81 11.61 13.63
C LEU A 39 -0.09 12.80 13.92
N TRP A 40 0.44 14.02 13.77
CA TRP A 40 -0.36 15.24 13.86
C TRP A 40 -1.29 15.42 12.63
N TYR A 41 -0.82 15.04 11.43
CA TYR A 41 -1.50 15.26 10.16
C TYR A 41 -2.66 14.30 9.89
N VAL A 42 -2.58 13.03 10.34
CA VAL A 42 -3.56 11.96 10.01
C VAL A 42 -5.02 12.30 10.30
N ARG A 43 -5.29 13.22 11.24
CA ARG A 43 -6.64 13.62 11.68
C ARG A 43 -7.31 14.70 10.81
N TYR A 44 -6.58 15.33 9.89
CA TYR A 44 -7.12 16.41 9.05
C TYR A 44 -7.77 15.91 7.75
N VAL A 45 -7.74 14.60 7.51
CA VAL A 45 -8.29 13.97 6.31
C VAL A 45 -9.21 12.85 6.76
N ASP A 46 -10.41 12.78 6.20
CA ASP A 46 -11.34 11.68 6.47
C ASP A 46 -10.75 10.33 5.99
N LEU A 47 -11.32 9.22 6.43
CA LEU A 47 -10.94 7.91 5.91
C LEU A 47 -11.22 7.84 4.40
N VAL A 48 -10.34 7.18 3.66
CA VAL A 48 -10.70 6.73 2.32
C VAL A 48 -11.60 5.49 2.43
N PRO A 49 -12.47 5.19 1.44
CA PRO A 49 -13.35 4.03 1.47
C PRO A 49 -12.68 2.70 1.81
N ASP A 50 -11.44 2.51 1.33
CA ASP A 50 -10.71 1.27 1.59
C ASP A 50 -10.32 1.14 3.08
N GLU A 51 -10.02 2.24 3.78
CA GLU A 51 -9.72 2.23 5.22
C GLU A 51 -10.97 1.92 6.05
N ALA A 52 -12.11 2.54 5.71
CA ALA A 52 -13.38 2.26 6.38
C ALA A 52 -13.80 0.79 6.16
N TYR A 53 -13.61 0.26 4.96
CA TYR A 53 -13.88 -1.14 4.65
C TYR A 53 -12.98 -2.11 5.44
N PHE A 54 -11.67 -1.84 5.51
CA PHE A 54 -10.76 -2.63 6.36
C PHE A 54 -11.02 -2.46 7.86
N TRP A 55 -11.58 -1.32 8.27
CA TRP A 55 -12.08 -1.16 9.63
C TRP A 55 -13.29 -2.04 9.90
N VAL A 56 -14.26 -2.14 8.98
CA VAL A 56 -15.38 -3.11 9.14
C VAL A 56 -14.84 -4.53 9.26
N TRP A 57 -13.83 -4.90 8.46
CA TRP A 57 -13.16 -6.19 8.61
C TRP A 57 -12.58 -6.41 10.00
N SER A 58 -12.00 -5.36 10.60
CA SER A 58 -11.44 -5.42 11.96
C SER A 58 -12.49 -5.73 13.04
N LYS A 59 -13.77 -5.47 12.76
CA LYS A 59 -14.92 -5.81 13.63
C LYS A 59 -15.41 -7.25 13.43
N HIS A 60 -15.04 -7.89 12.32
CA HIS A 60 -15.35 -9.28 12.00
C HIS A 60 -14.06 -10.07 11.82
N PHE A 61 -13.43 -10.42 12.95
CA PHE A 61 -12.12 -11.06 12.94
C PHE A 61 -12.14 -12.40 12.19
N ALA A 62 -11.29 -12.53 11.18
CA ALA A 62 -11.16 -13.73 10.37
C ALA A 62 -9.68 -14.05 10.08
N LEU A 63 -9.40 -15.29 9.68
CA LEU A 63 -8.07 -15.73 9.28
C LEU A 63 -7.63 -15.18 7.92
N SER A 64 -8.59 -14.75 7.09
CA SER A 64 -8.39 -13.94 5.89
C SER A 64 -9.73 -13.32 5.47
N TYR A 65 -9.71 -12.48 4.45
CA TYR A 65 -10.89 -11.87 3.84
C TYR A 65 -10.89 -12.19 2.34
N ARG A 66 -12.03 -12.07 1.66
CA ARG A 66 -12.19 -12.34 0.21
C ARG A 66 -11.11 -11.65 -0.61
N ASP A 67 -10.83 -10.41 -0.26
CA ASP A 67 -10.10 -9.51 -1.13
C ASP A 67 -8.59 -9.49 -0.86
N LYS A 68 -8.20 -9.66 0.42
CA LYS A 68 -6.83 -9.54 0.94
C LYS A 68 -6.65 -10.45 2.15
N GLY A 69 -5.39 -10.67 2.53
CA GLY A 69 -5.08 -11.32 3.80
C GLY A 69 -5.49 -10.47 5.01
N PRO A 70 -5.38 -11.02 6.23
CA PRO A 70 -6.01 -10.45 7.40
C PRO A 70 -5.24 -9.30 8.06
N LEU A 71 -3.96 -9.11 7.70
CA LEU A 71 -3.04 -8.34 8.53
C LEU A 71 -3.43 -6.86 8.65
N VAL A 72 -4.06 -6.29 7.61
CA VAL A 72 -4.57 -4.91 7.66
C VAL A 72 -5.68 -4.76 8.69
N ALA A 73 -6.66 -5.68 8.72
CA ALA A 73 -7.76 -5.68 9.66
C ALA A 73 -7.28 -5.92 11.10
N TRP A 74 -6.37 -6.87 11.30
CA TRP A 74 -5.77 -7.14 12.60
C TRP A 74 -5.01 -5.93 13.15
N THR A 75 -4.24 -5.25 12.28
CA THR A 75 -3.49 -4.06 12.68
C THR A 75 -4.42 -2.90 13.01
N ILE A 76 -5.49 -2.70 12.23
CA ILE A 76 -6.52 -1.70 12.52
C ILE A 76 -7.21 -2.01 13.85
N ALA A 77 -7.56 -3.28 14.12
CA ALA A 77 -8.19 -3.69 15.39
C ALA A 77 -7.32 -3.31 16.61
N VAL A 78 -6.00 -3.53 16.54
CA VAL A 78 -5.08 -3.11 17.62
C VAL A 78 -5.05 -1.58 17.73
N GLY A 79 -5.02 -0.87 16.61
CA GLY A 79 -5.00 0.59 16.60
C GLY A 79 -6.25 1.21 17.22
N THR A 80 -7.43 0.71 16.85
CA THR A 80 -8.71 1.19 17.39
C THR A 80 -8.99 0.70 18.79
N HIS A 81 -8.45 -0.45 19.20
CA HIS A 81 -8.46 -0.86 20.61
C HIS A 81 -7.67 0.13 21.49
N LEU A 82 -6.55 0.67 21.01
CA LEU A 82 -5.71 1.60 21.78
C LEU A 82 -6.22 3.04 21.79
N PHE A 83 -6.81 3.51 20.68
CA PHE A 83 -7.16 4.93 20.49
C PHE A 83 -8.63 5.17 20.09
N GLY A 84 -9.48 4.15 20.25
CA GLY A 84 -10.88 4.17 19.85
C GLY A 84 -11.09 4.06 18.34
N ASP A 85 -12.36 3.91 17.94
CA ASP A 85 -12.81 3.91 16.55
C ASP A 85 -12.76 5.32 15.94
N THR A 86 -11.53 5.82 15.79
CA THR A 86 -11.21 7.15 15.28
C THR A 86 -10.29 7.04 14.08
N VAL A 87 -10.25 8.09 13.25
CA VAL A 87 -9.31 8.19 12.11
C VAL A 87 -7.86 7.97 12.58
N PHE A 88 -7.53 8.52 13.76
CA PHE A 88 -6.22 8.35 14.37
C PHE A 88 -5.94 6.89 14.76
N GLY A 89 -6.90 6.21 15.40
CA GLY A 89 -6.77 4.79 15.77
C GLY A 89 -6.56 3.89 14.56
N VAL A 90 -7.28 4.12 13.48
CA VAL A 90 -7.12 3.37 12.21
C VAL A 90 -5.72 3.58 11.60
N ARG A 91 -5.22 4.83 11.61
CA ARG A 91 -3.97 5.20 10.90
C ARG A 91 -2.69 5.12 11.74
N PHE A 92 -2.80 4.96 13.06
CA PHE A 92 -1.65 5.02 13.98
C PHE A 92 -0.48 4.11 13.54
N PHE A 93 -0.76 2.85 13.24
CA PHE A 93 0.27 1.90 12.84
C PHE A 93 0.80 2.14 11.43
N ALA A 94 0.03 2.72 10.49
CA ALA A 94 0.56 3.10 9.18
C ALA A 94 1.75 4.05 9.31
N VAL A 95 1.63 5.04 10.21
CA VAL A 95 2.70 6.01 10.48
C VAL A 95 3.92 5.34 11.10
N LEU A 96 3.74 4.44 12.07
CA LEU A 96 4.85 3.71 12.69
C LEU A 96 5.54 2.75 11.71
N LEU A 97 4.78 2.03 10.89
CA LEU A 97 5.30 1.15 9.85
C LEU A 97 6.11 1.95 8.82
N SER A 98 5.71 3.17 8.49
CA SER A 98 6.47 4.06 7.61
C SER A 98 7.83 4.44 8.20
N ALA A 99 7.90 4.71 9.51
CA ALA A 99 9.14 4.99 10.22
C ALA A 99 10.05 3.75 10.27
N GLY A 100 9.47 2.58 10.55
CA GLY A 100 10.16 1.30 10.51
C GLY A 100 10.69 0.97 9.12
N THR A 101 9.95 1.32 8.06
CA THR A 101 10.37 1.15 6.66
C THR A 101 11.58 2.03 6.35
N ALA A 102 11.54 3.30 6.74
CA ALA A 102 12.67 4.22 6.57
C ALA A 102 13.91 3.73 7.32
N PHE A 103 13.74 3.19 8.52
CA PHE A 103 14.82 2.55 9.28
C PHE A 103 15.41 1.34 8.53
N GLN A 104 14.58 0.42 8.03
CA GLN A 104 15.07 -0.74 7.27
C GLN A 104 15.75 -0.34 5.96
N LEU A 105 15.22 0.67 5.25
CA LEU A 105 15.88 1.24 4.07
C LEU A 105 17.25 1.83 4.41
N PHE A 106 17.34 2.59 5.51
CA PHE A 106 18.61 3.12 6.00
C PHE A 106 19.61 2.00 6.28
N ARG A 107 19.20 0.97 7.05
CA ARG A 107 20.07 -0.15 7.43
C ARG A 107 20.55 -0.96 6.22
N LEU A 108 19.70 -1.16 5.22
CA LEU A 108 20.08 -1.85 3.98
C LEU A 108 21.13 -1.04 3.22
N ALA A 109 20.86 0.24 2.99
CA ALA A 109 21.76 1.13 2.25
C ALA A 109 23.09 1.34 2.99
N GLU A 110 23.05 1.44 4.32
CA GLU A 110 24.24 1.62 5.17
C GLU A 110 25.15 0.40 5.07
N ARG A 111 24.58 -0.80 5.17
CA ARG A 111 25.36 -2.05 5.08
C ARG A 111 26.00 -2.23 3.71
N LEU A 112 25.30 -1.87 2.64
CA LEU A 112 25.76 -2.09 1.28
C LEU A 112 26.71 -0.99 0.75
N TYR A 113 26.52 0.26 1.19
CA TYR A 113 27.17 1.45 0.60
C TYR A 113 27.51 2.57 1.60
N GLY A 114 27.37 2.35 2.90
CA GLY A 114 27.74 3.30 3.95
C GLY A 114 26.63 4.29 4.34
N ASP A 115 26.80 4.89 5.52
CA ASP A 115 25.85 5.76 6.22
C ASP A 115 25.42 7.00 5.41
N ARG A 116 26.33 7.60 4.64
CA ARG A 116 26.00 8.75 3.78
C ARG A 116 25.08 8.34 2.64
N THR A 117 25.24 7.15 2.06
CA THR A 117 24.27 6.62 1.05
C THR A 117 22.91 6.41 1.71
N ALA A 118 22.91 5.85 2.91
CA ALA A 118 21.70 5.57 3.66
C ALA A 118 20.89 6.82 3.98
N LEU A 119 21.56 7.90 4.41
CA LEU A 119 20.91 9.20 4.63
C LEU A 119 20.23 9.72 3.35
N TRP A 120 20.92 9.63 2.20
CA TRP A 120 20.34 10.03 0.91
C TRP A 120 19.14 9.15 0.52
N CYS A 121 19.18 7.84 0.81
CA CYS A 121 18.05 6.95 0.54
C CYS A 121 16.81 7.33 1.35
N VAL A 122 16.97 7.64 2.64
CA VAL A 122 15.88 8.14 3.49
C VAL A 122 15.35 9.47 2.97
N GLY A 123 16.23 10.38 2.56
CA GLY A 123 15.85 11.66 1.95
C GLY A 123 15.02 11.47 0.67
N VAL A 124 15.48 10.62 -0.25
CA VAL A 124 14.74 10.30 -1.49
C VAL A 124 13.41 9.63 -1.19
N ALA A 125 13.35 8.69 -0.24
CA ALA A 125 12.09 8.06 0.18
C ALA A 125 11.08 9.08 0.73
N GLY A 126 11.55 10.08 1.49
CA GLY A 126 10.71 11.12 2.08
C GLY A 126 10.09 12.10 1.10
N ILE A 127 10.62 12.19 -0.13
CA ILE A 127 10.15 13.13 -1.18
C ILE A 127 9.41 12.43 -2.32
N ILE A 128 9.17 11.12 -2.23
CA ILE A 128 8.37 10.37 -3.21
C ILE A 128 6.88 10.54 -2.83
N PRO A 129 6.04 11.13 -3.69
CA PRO A 129 4.63 11.42 -3.38
C PRO A 129 3.84 10.20 -2.88
N MET A 130 4.02 9.04 -3.54
CA MET A 130 3.39 7.78 -3.15
C MET A 130 3.75 7.34 -1.73
N PHE A 131 5.02 7.52 -1.30
CA PHE A 131 5.42 7.22 0.06
C PHE A 131 4.94 8.28 1.05
N GLY A 132 4.75 9.52 0.61
CA GLY A 132 4.04 10.56 1.37
C GLY A 132 2.62 10.10 1.74
N VAL A 133 1.79 9.80 0.74
CA VAL A 133 0.40 9.36 0.96
C VAL A 133 0.34 8.00 1.68
N GLY A 134 1.11 7.02 1.22
CA GLY A 134 1.15 5.66 1.77
C GLY A 134 1.76 5.57 3.17
N SER A 135 2.29 6.67 3.72
CA SER A 135 2.78 6.71 5.10
C SER A 135 1.76 7.19 6.12
N ILE A 136 0.58 7.63 5.64
CA ILE A 136 -0.50 8.20 6.44
C ILE A 136 -1.72 7.28 6.39
N LEU A 137 -2.04 6.73 5.21
CA LEU A 137 -3.21 5.87 5.02
C LEU A 137 -2.94 4.43 5.46
N MET A 138 -3.87 3.84 6.22
CA MET A 138 -3.81 2.44 6.63
C MET A 138 -4.50 1.53 5.61
N THR A 139 -3.84 1.34 4.47
CA THR A 139 -4.19 0.29 3.51
C THR A 139 -3.34 -0.95 3.72
N ILE A 140 -3.32 -1.88 2.76
CA ILE A 140 -2.42 -3.04 2.77
C ILE A 140 -0.95 -2.69 2.47
N ASP A 141 -0.69 -1.55 1.83
CA ASP A 141 0.63 -1.21 1.31
C ASP A 141 1.68 -0.88 2.38
N PRO A 142 1.38 -0.09 3.44
CA PRO A 142 2.36 0.21 4.50
C PRO A 142 2.94 -1.06 5.12
N LEU A 143 2.08 -2.05 5.40
CA LEU A 143 2.47 -3.37 5.90
C LEU A 143 3.34 -4.12 4.88
N SER A 144 2.86 -4.22 3.64
CA SER A 144 3.56 -4.91 2.54
C SER A 144 4.98 -4.37 2.34
N VAL A 145 5.14 -3.05 2.26
CA VAL A 145 6.43 -2.38 2.05
C VAL A 145 7.35 -2.54 3.26
N PHE A 146 6.82 -2.42 4.48
CA PHE A 146 7.59 -2.63 5.72
C PHE A 146 8.19 -4.03 5.78
N PHE A 147 7.37 -5.05 5.56
CA PHE A 147 7.83 -6.45 5.59
C PHE A 147 8.75 -6.78 4.40
N TRP A 148 8.54 -6.16 3.23
CA TRP A 148 9.46 -6.28 2.10
C TRP A 148 10.84 -5.70 2.41
N ALA A 149 10.91 -4.55 3.08
CA ALA A 149 12.17 -3.93 3.50
C ALA A 149 12.92 -4.79 4.53
N TRP A 150 12.20 -5.44 5.46
CA TRP A 150 12.77 -6.46 6.34
C TRP A 150 13.30 -7.66 5.55
N GLY A 151 12.53 -8.19 4.60
CA GLY A 151 12.96 -9.29 3.73
C GLY A 151 14.22 -8.96 2.92
N ALA A 152 14.35 -7.73 2.42
CA ALA A 152 15.54 -7.27 1.71
C ALA A 152 16.79 -7.25 2.62
N ASN A 153 16.66 -6.78 3.87
CA ASN A 153 17.75 -6.79 4.84
C ASN A 153 18.15 -8.21 5.30
N LEU A 154 17.15 -9.04 5.59
CA LEU A 154 17.37 -10.40 6.09
C LEU A 154 17.90 -11.32 5.00
N SER A 155 17.46 -11.15 3.75
CA SER A 155 18.04 -11.88 2.61
C SER A 155 19.51 -11.58 2.44
N TRP A 156 19.94 -10.31 2.51
CA TRP A 156 21.36 -9.98 2.49
C TRP A 156 22.12 -10.64 3.65
N SER A 157 21.57 -10.60 4.88
CA SER A 157 22.17 -11.25 6.06
C SER A 157 22.30 -12.77 5.90
N ALA A 158 21.29 -13.39 5.29
CA ALA A 158 21.24 -14.82 5.02
C ALA A 158 22.30 -15.24 3.99
N PHE A 159 22.45 -14.45 2.92
CA PHE A 159 23.43 -14.70 1.87
C PHE A 159 24.87 -14.47 2.33
N GLU A 160 25.11 -13.40 3.09
CA GLU A 160 26.45 -13.04 3.59
C GLU A 160 26.98 -14.05 4.62
N THR A 161 26.12 -14.53 5.51
CA THR A 161 26.56 -15.35 6.65
C THR A 161 26.32 -16.84 6.50
N GLY A 162 25.39 -17.25 5.63
CA GLY A 162 24.97 -18.65 5.49
C GLY A 162 24.29 -19.27 6.72
N LYS A 163 24.12 -18.51 7.82
CA LYS A 163 23.60 -19.03 9.09
C LYS A 163 22.10 -19.28 9.00
N MET A 164 21.68 -20.51 9.36
CA MET A 164 20.28 -20.96 9.31
C MET A 164 19.28 -19.97 9.91
N ARG A 165 19.64 -19.32 11.04
CA ARG A 165 18.78 -18.34 11.71
C ARG A 165 18.28 -17.22 10.78
N TYR A 166 19.11 -16.72 9.86
CA TYR A 166 18.72 -15.62 8.99
C TYR A 166 17.82 -16.09 7.84
N TRP A 167 17.91 -17.35 7.45
CA TRP A 167 17.02 -17.96 6.47
C TRP A 167 15.63 -18.21 7.06
N VAL A 168 15.56 -18.73 8.29
CA VAL A 168 14.29 -18.82 9.05
C VAL A 168 13.70 -17.41 9.22
N LEU A 169 14.49 -16.46 9.73
CA LEU A 169 14.05 -15.08 9.92
C LEU A 169 13.65 -14.40 8.60
N LEU A 170 14.19 -14.79 7.45
CA LEU A 170 13.79 -14.25 6.15
C LEU A 170 12.39 -14.73 5.73
N GLY A 171 12.03 -15.99 5.98
CA GLY A 171 10.72 -16.51 5.61
C GLY A 171 9.56 -15.86 6.36
N LEU A 172 9.78 -15.49 7.63
CA LEU A 172 8.78 -14.86 8.49
C LEU A 172 8.21 -13.54 7.94
N PRO A 173 8.99 -12.48 7.65
CA PRO A 173 8.47 -11.24 7.09
C PRO A 173 7.89 -11.44 5.69
N ILE A 174 8.39 -12.38 4.89
CA ILE A 174 7.78 -12.69 3.58
C ILE A 174 6.36 -13.21 3.79
N GLY A 175 6.16 -14.15 4.72
CA GLY A 175 4.84 -14.74 4.97
C GLY A 175 3.90 -13.81 5.73
N VAL A 176 4.39 -13.06 6.73
CA VAL A 176 3.60 -12.01 7.39
C VAL A 176 3.24 -10.89 6.40
N GLY A 177 4.16 -10.46 5.56
CA GLY A 177 3.87 -9.49 4.49
C GLY A 177 2.85 -10.01 3.49
N PHE A 178 2.86 -11.32 3.21
CA PHE A 178 1.86 -11.98 2.38
C PHE A 178 0.45 -11.91 3.01
N LEU A 179 0.33 -11.94 4.34
CA LEU A 179 -0.94 -11.70 5.05
C LEU A 179 -1.48 -10.27 4.83
N ALA A 180 -0.67 -9.31 4.38
CA ALA A 180 -1.17 -7.98 3.97
C ALA A 180 -1.42 -7.92 2.46
N LYS A 181 -0.42 -8.28 1.66
CA LYS A 181 -0.47 -8.20 0.20
C LYS A 181 0.34 -9.33 -0.42
N PHE A 182 -0.28 -10.10 -1.28
CA PHE A 182 0.35 -11.30 -1.85
C PHE A 182 1.58 -11.06 -2.70
N ILE A 183 1.77 -9.81 -3.14
CA ILE A 183 3.01 -9.42 -3.80
C ILE A 183 4.25 -9.80 -2.99
N ASN A 184 4.16 -9.82 -1.65
CA ASN A 184 5.27 -10.21 -0.78
C ASN A 184 5.78 -11.63 -1.06
N ALA A 185 4.95 -12.57 -1.54
CA ALA A 185 5.44 -13.89 -1.95
C ALA A 185 6.38 -13.84 -3.16
N VAL A 186 6.27 -12.82 -4.03
CA VAL A 186 7.20 -12.60 -5.15
C VAL A 186 8.63 -12.32 -4.65
N GLN A 187 8.80 -11.95 -3.38
CA GLN A 187 10.13 -11.83 -2.78
C GLN A 187 10.89 -13.16 -2.77
N LEU A 188 10.20 -14.31 -2.70
CA LEU A 188 10.81 -15.63 -2.86
C LEU A 188 11.42 -15.82 -4.26
N VAL A 189 10.74 -15.30 -5.29
CA VAL A 189 11.29 -15.26 -6.66
C VAL A 189 12.53 -14.38 -6.71
N GLY A 190 12.53 -13.24 -6.01
CA GLY A 190 13.71 -12.39 -5.89
C GLY A 190 14.89 -13.09 -5.19
N VAL A 191 14.63 -13.84 -4.13
CA VAL A 191 15.63 -14.69 -3.46
C VAL A 191 16.20 -15.73 -4.43
N ALA A 192 15.34 -16.48 -5.12
CA ALA A 192 15.77 -17.48 -6.10
C ALA A 192 16.58 -16.85 -7.25
N LEU A 193 16.13 -15.70 -7.77
CA LEU A 193 16.79 -14.96 -8.85
C LEU A 193 18.20 -14.53 -8.45
N PHE A 194 18.38 -14.03 -7.22
CA PHE A 194 19.71 -13.72 -6.69
C PHE A 194 20.61 -14.95 -6.65
N LEU A 195 20.12 -16.07 -6.10
CA LEU A 195 20.89 -17.32 -5.98
C LEU A 195 21.27 -17.89 -7.35
N CYS A 196 20.41 -17.73 -8.36
CA CYS A 196 20.71 -18.10 -9.74
C CYS A 196 21.81 -17.22 -10.36
N TRP A 197 21.75 -15.89 -10.18
CA TRP A 197 22.70 -14.93 -10.74
C TRP A 197 24.05 -14.90 -10.02
N SER A 198 24.08 -15.21 -8.73
CA SER A 198 25.26 -15.12 -7.88
C SER A 198 25.94 -16.49 -7.75
N LYS A 199 26.93 -16.76 -8.62
CA LYS A 199 27.68 -18.04 -8.62
C LYS A 199 28.15 -18.48 -7.22
N PRO A 200 28.71 -17.61 -6.35
CA PRO A 200 29.16 -18.02 -5.02
C PRO A 200 28.02 -18.48 -4.09
N HIS A 201 26.80 -17.99 -4.29
CA HIS A 201 25.65 -18.25 -3.42
C HIS A 201 24.71 -19.33 -3.97
N ARG A 202 24.91 -19.76 -5.22
CA ARG A 202 24.03 -20.72 -5.92
C ARG A 202 23.81 -22.03 -5.17
N HIS A 203 24.79 -22.46 -4.38
CA HIS A 203 24.69 -23.67 -3.56
C HIS A 203 23.53 -23.61 -2.55
N PHE A 204 23.03 -22.43 -2.20
CA PHE A 204 21.86 -22.32 -1.33
C PHE A 204 20.52 -22.63 -2.03
N LEU A 205 20.45 -22.66 -3.36
CA LEU A 205 19.17 -22.77 -4.10
C LEU A 205 18.32 -23.99 -3.69
N PHE A 206 18.97 -25.15 -3.51
CA PHE A 206 18.34 -26.39 -3.06
C PHE A 206 18.95 -26.86 -1.73
N SER A 207 19.11 -25.94 -0.78
CA SER A 207 19.71 -26.20 0.52
C SER A 207 18.66 -26.30 1.63
N ARG A 208 19.07 -26.86 2.78
CA ARG A 208 18.27 -26.85 4.01
C ARG A 208 17.91 -25.42 4.45
N GLN A 209 18.77 -24.45 4.13
CA GLN A 209 18.55 -23.04 4.40
C GLN A 209 17.39 -22.46 3.57
N SER A 210 17.37 -22.70 2.26
CA SER A 210 16.23 -22.29 1.42
C SER A 210 14.94 -22.99 1.82
N LEU A 211 15.01 -24.29 2.17
CA LEU A 211 13.86 -25.00 2.72
C LEU A 211 13.36 -24.35 4.02
N ALA A 212 14.25 -23.94 4.92
CA ALA A 212 13.87 -23.26 6.15
C ALA A 212 13.16 -21.92 5.90
N THR A 213 13.60 -21.14 4.89
CA THR A 213 12.86 -19.94 4.44
C THR A 213 11.45 -20.30 3.97
N LEU A 214 11.31 -21.35 3.15
CA LEU A 214 10.01 -21.80 2.65
C LEU A 214 9.09 -22.31 3.77
N CYS A 215 9.62 -23.06 4.73
CA CYS A 215 8.87 -23.51 5.90
C CYS A 215 8.42 -22.33 6.76
N ALA A 216 9.31 -21.38 7.05
CA ALA A 216 8.95 -20.18 7.82
C ALA A 216 7.91 -19.31 7.10
N PHE A 217 8.03 -19.17 5.77
CA PHE A 217 6.99 -18.56 4.93
C PHE A 217 5.66 -19.30 5.06
N GLY A 218 5.65 -20.62 4.86
CA GLY A 218 4.42 -21.43 4.91
C GLY A 218 3.72 -21.36 6.27
N VAL A 219 4.48 -21.41 7.37
CA VAL A 219 3.93 -21.27 8.73
C VAL A 219 3.33 -19.88 8.95
N SER A 220 4.04 -18.82 8.58
CA SER A 220 3.57 -17.45 8.81
C SER A 220 2.45 -16.99 7.86
N SER A 221 2.33 -17.62 6.68
CA SER A 221 1.23 -17.37 5.72
C SER A 221 0.04 -18.33 5.90
N PHE A 222 0.13 -19.28 6.84
CA PHE A 222 -0.88 -20.31 7.09
C PHE A 222 -2.32 -19.79 7.23
N PRO A 223 -2.61 -18.66 7.92
CA PRO A 223 -3.98 -18.16 8.07
C PRO A 223 -4.71 -17.99 6.74
N VAL A 224 -4.03 -17.47 5.71
CA VAL A 224 -4.64 -17.26 4.37
C VAL A 224 -4.96 -18.58 3.70
N PHE A 225 -4.06 -19.56 3.77
CA PHE A 225 -4.28 -20.87 3.15
C PHE A 225 -5.40 -21.63 3.82
N TRP A 226 -5.42 -21.65 5.15
CA TRP A 226 -6.47 -22.33 5.91
C TRP A 226 -7.85 -21.73 5.65
N TRP A 227 -7.97 -20.40 5.73
CA TRP A 227 -9.23 -19.71 5.45
C TRP A 227 -9.74 -19.96 4.03
N ASN A 228 -8.83 -20.03 3.06
CA ASN A 228 -9.19 -20.28 1.67
C ASN A 228 -9.71 -21.71 1.45
N VAL A 229 -9.21 -22.70 2.21
CA VAL A 229 -9.77 -24.06 2.20
C VAL A 229 -11.18 -24.06 2.81
N GLU A 230 -11.37 -23.38 3.94
CA GLU A 230 -12.67 -23.29 4.62
C GLU A 230 -13.75 -22.59 3.79
N THR A 231 -13.36 -21.63 2.94
CA THR A 231 -14.28 -20.83 2.13
C THR A 231 -14.44 -21.32 0.68
N GLY A 232 -13.92 -22.50 0.35
CA GLY A 232 -14.10 -23.09 -0.97
C GLY A 232 -13.27 -22.41 -2.07
N TRP A 233 -12.05 -21.97 -1.74
CA TRP A 233 -11.10 -21.31 -2.66
C TRP A 233 -11.51 -19.91 -3.14
N LEU A 234 -12.44 -19.27 -2.43
CA LEU A 234 -12.97 -17.95 -2.76
C LEU A 234 -11.90 -16.88 -2.98
N HIS A 235 -10.78 -16.96 -2.26
CA HIS A 235 -9.68 -16.02 -2.43
C HIS A 235 -9.00 -16.17 -3.79
N VAL A 236 -8.82 -17.41 -4.26
CA VAL A 236 -8.20 -17.70 -5.57
C VAL A 236 -9.11 -17.22 -6.69
N GLU A 237 -10.43 -17.42 -6.54
CA GLU A 237 -11.43 -16.90 -7.47
C GLU A 237 -11.39 -15.36 -7.53
N ALA A 238 -11.41 -14.69 -6.37
CA ALA A 238 -11.30 -13.24 -6.29
C ALA A 238 -10.00 -12.70 -6.90
N LEU A 239 -8.88 -13.41 -6.73
CA LEU A 239 -7.60 -13.03 -7.32
C LEU A 239 -7.61 -13.18 -8.85
N HIS A 240 -8.23 -14.25 -9.34
CA HIS A 240 -8.39 -14.53 -10.76
C HIS A 240 -9.29 -13.48 -11.45
N GLU A 241 -10.41 -13.12 -10.84
CA GLU A 241 -11.29 -12.04 -11.33
C GLU A 241 -10.51 -10.72 -11.48
N ARG A 242 -9.63 -10.42 -10.52
CA ARG A 242 -8.86 -9.17 -10.45
C ARG A 242 -7.64 -9.12 -11.35
N SER A 243 -7.11 -10.26 -11.79
CA SER A 243 -5.98 -10.25 -12.70
C SER A 243 -6.36 -9.72 -14.08
N GLY A 244 -7.66 -9.62 -14.39
CA GLY A 244 -8.17 -9.24 -15.71
C GLY A 244 -8.13 -10.39 -16.73
N ILE A 245 -7.70 -11.58 -16.30
CA ILE A 245 -7.50 -12.76 -17.14
C ILE A 245 -8.72 -13.67 -16.98
N GLN A 246 -9.92 -13.20 -17.33
CA GLN A 246 -11.14 -14.00 -17.15
C GLN A 246 -11.29 -15.10 -18.23
N HIS A 247 -10.80 -14.84 -19.45
CA HIS A 247 -10.88 -15.80 -20.57
C HIS A 247 -9.60 -15.88 -21.40
N SER A 248 -8.90 -14.76 -21.63
CA SER A 248 -7.61 -14.74 -22.32
C SER A 248 -6.79 -13.50 -21.98
N PHE A 249 -5.46 -13.62 -22.12
CA PHE A 249 -4.56 -12.47 -21.99
C PHE A 249 -4.61 -11.62 -23.27
N GLY A 250 -5.26 -10.47 -23.20
CA GLY A 250 -5.22 -9.42 -24.23
C GLY A 250 -4.06 -8.45 -24.03
N ILE A 251 -3.57 -7.84 -25.11
CA ILE A 251 -2.64 -6.69 -25.06
C ILE A 251 -3.45 -5.43 -25.35
N HIS A 252 -3.49 -4.51 -24.38
CA HIS A 252 -4.21 -3.25 -24.43
C HIS A 252 -3.22 -2.08 -24.25
N PRO A 253 -2.57 -1.61 -25.34
CA PRO A 253 -1.50 -0.61 -25.26
C PRO A 253 -1.91 0.67 -24.53
N TRP A 254 -3.15 1.11 -24.70
CA TRP A 254 -3.64 2.31 -24.02
C TRP A 254 -3.74 2.15 -22.50
N GLN A 255 -4.23 1.00 -22.02
CA GLN A 255 -4.30 0.71 -20.58
C GLN A 255 -2.89 0.61 -19.98
N PHE A 256 -1.96 0.01 -20.73
CA PHE A 256 -0.55 -0.05 -20.36
C PHE A 256 0.07 1.35 -20.26
N LEU A 257 -0.17 2.24 -21.24
CA LEU A 257 0.31 3.62 -21.19
C LEU A 257 -0.30 4.41 -20.03
N GLN A 258 -1.58 4.19 -19.71
CA GLN A 258 -2.22 4.78 -18.53
C GLN A 258 -1.57 4.28 -17.23
N TYR A 259 -1.27 2.99 -17.14
CA TYR A 259 -0.58 2.40 -16.00
C TYR A 259 0.83 2.99 -15.84
N LEU A 260 1.61 3.07 -16.92
CA LEU A 260 2.92 3.71 -16.92
C LEU A 260 2.83 5.20 -16.52
N GLY A 261 1.90 5.96 -17.12
CA GLY A 261 1.66 7.35 -16.75
C GLY A 261 1.29 7.50 -15.28
N GLY A 262 0.51 6.57 -14.74
CA GLY A 262 0.18 6.49 -13.32
C GLY A 262 1.41 6.26 -12.43
N ILE A 263 2.32 5.35 -12.79
CA ILE A 263 3.58 5.14 -12.05
C ILE A 263 4.40 6.44 -12.00
N PHE A 264 4.56 7.10 -13.14
CA PHE A 264 5.28 8.37 -13.23
C PHE A 264 4.62 9.45 -12.37
N ALA A 265 3.28 9.50 -12.32
CA ALA A 265 2.53 10.45 -11.52
C ALA A 265 2.68 10.20 -10.01
N VAL A 266 2.53 8.95 -9.54
CA VAL A 266 2.56 8.65 -8.10
C VAL A 266 3.97 8.63 -7.52
N VAL A 267 5.00 8.27 -8.31
CA VAL A 267 6.39 8.22 -7.82
C VAL A 267 7.16 9.52 -8.05
N SER A 268 6.88 10.24 -9.15
CA SER A 268 7.63 11.38 -9.73
C SER A 268 8.40 10.99 -11.00
N PRO A 269 8.17 11.66 -12.15
CA PRO A 269 8.83 11.35 -13.42
C PRO A 269 10.37 11.25 -13.38
N PRO A 270 11.12 12.22 -12.80
CA PRO A 270 12.58 12.10 -12.76
C PRO A 270 13.08 10.97 -11.86
N ILE A 271 12.33 10.60 -10.83
CA ILE A 271 12.69 9.49 -9.93
C ILE A 271 12.54 8.16 -10.64
N VAL A 272 11.40 7.94 -11.33
CA VAL A 272 11.17 6.71 -12.11
C VAL A 272 12.20 6.58 -13.23
N ALA A 273 12.40 7.63 -14.02
CA ALA A 273 13.42 7.64 -15.08
C ALA A 273 14.82 7.36 -14.51
N GLY A 274 15.16 8.02 -13.40
CA GLY A 274 16.42 7.80 -12.69
C GLY A 274 16.59 6.35 -12.23
N MET A 275 15.55 5.73 -11.66
CA MET A 275 15.61 4.34 -11.21
C MET A 275 15.83 3.36 -12.36
N LEU A 276 15.16 3.57 -13.51
CA LEU A 276 15.34 2.74 -14.70
C LEU A 276 16.77 2.86 -15.24
N VAL A 277 17.28 4.10 -15.37
CA VAL A 277 18.66 4.34 -15.81
C VAL A 277 19.65 3.76 -14.81
N ALA A 278 19.41 3.89 -13.50
CA ALA A 278 20.25 3.32 -12.46
C ALA A 278 20.29 1.79 -12.50
N ALA A 279 19.15 1.13 -12.70
CA ALA A 279 19.11 -0.33 -12.84
C ALA A 279 19.94 -0.81 -14.03
N ILE A 280 19.79 -0.18 -15.20
CA ILE A 280 20.56 -0.51 -16.42
C ILE A 280 22.05 -0.15 -16.24
N GLY A 281 22.33 1.02 -15.70
CA GLY A 281 23.68 1.54 -15.50
C GLY A 281 24.48 0.70 -14.52
N LEU A 282 23.92 0.39 -13.36
CA LEU A 282 24.57 -0.46 -12.36
C LEU A 282 24.73 -1.91 -12.85
N TRP A 283 23.76 -2.44 -13.59
CA TRP A 283 23.94 -3.75 -14.24
C TRP A 283 25.14 -3.75 -15.19
N ARG A 284 25.26 -2.74 -16.06
CA ARG A 284 26.36 -2.65 -17.04
C ARG A 284 27.73 -2.39 -16.40
N LEU A 285 27.78 -1.61 -15.33
CA LEU A 285 29.03 -1.16 -14.70
C LEU A 285 29.51 -2.11 -13.60
N GLU A 286 28.58 -2.69 -12.84
CA GLU A 286 28.84 -3.42 -11.59
C GLU A 286 28.00 -4.70 -11.48
N GLY A 287 27.47 -5.21 -12.59
CA GLY A 287 26.55 -6.35 -12.63
C GLY A 287 27.13 -7.63 -12.03
N ASP A 288 28.45 -7.78 -11.97
CA ASP A 288 29.10 -8.92 -11.32
C ASP A 288 29.09 -8.85 -9.78
N GLN A 289 28.91 -7.67 -9.21
CA GLN A 289 28.92 -7.49 -7.76
C GLN A 289 27.64 -8.03 -7.12
N ALA A 290 27.80 -8.82 -6.05
CA ALA A 290 26.69 -9.44 -5.34
C ALA A 290 25.65 -8.41 -4.84
N ARG A 291 26.10 -7.25 -4.34
CA ARG A 291 25.20 -6.19 -3.88
C ARG A 291 24.27 -5.66 -4.99
N VAL A 292 24.77 -5.50 -6.22
CA VAL A 292 23.97 -5.04 -7.36
C VAL A 292 22.97 -6.11 -7.79
N LYS A 293 23.42 -7.38 -7.87
CA LYS A 293 22.55 -8.52 -8.14
C LYS A 293 21.43 -8.64 -7.10
N HIS A 294 21.75 -8.41 -5.82
CA HIS A 294 20.76 -8.42 -4.73
C HIS A 294 19.71 -7.33 -4.93
N LEU A 295 20.11 -6.08 -5.11
CA LEU A 295 19.18 -4.97 -5.32
C LEU A 295 18.27 -5.20 -6.54
N LEU A 296 18.85 -5.64 -7.66
CA LEU A 296 18.11 -5.96 -8.90
C LEU A 296 17.16 -7.14 -8.70
N SER A 297 17.57 -8.18 -7.98
CA SER A 297 16.73 -9.35 -7.72
C SER A 297 15.50 -9.03 -6.88
N GLN A 298 15.56 -8.00 -6.04
CA GLN A 298 14.42 -7.52 -5.24
C GLN A 298 13.59 -6.47 -5.98
N PHE A 299 14.14 -5.86 -7.03
CA PHE A 299 13.46 -4.84 -7.83
C PHE A 299 12.71 -5.46 -9.02
N LEU A 300 13.43 -6.23 -9.85
CA LEU A 300 12.97 -6.65 -11.17
C LEU A 300 11.74 -7.58 -11.15
N PRO A 301 11.62 -8.60 -10.28
CA PRO A 301 10.46 -9.50 -10.32
C PRO A 301 9.11 -8.77 -10.19
N VAL A 302 9.02 -7.82 -9.25
CA VAL A 302 7.79 -7.03 -9.05
C VAL A 302 7.53 -6.11 -10.24
N GLN A 303 8.57 -5.42 -10.74
CA GLN A 303 8.44 -4.52 -11.88
C GLN A 303 8.02 -5.28 -13.14
N VAL A 304 8.69 -6.39 -13.46
CA VAL A 304 8.39 -7.21 -14.63
C VAL A 304 6.99 -7.80 -14.53
N MET A 305 6.61 -8.34 -13.36
CA MET A 305 5.29 -8.93 -13.16
C MET A 305 4.19 -7.90 -13.43
N TYR A 306 4.26 -6.70 -12.84
CA TYR A 306 3.22 -5.71 -13.04
C TYR A 306 3.29 -4.97 -14.37
N LEU A 307 4.46 -4.91 -15.02
CA LEU A 307 4.53 -4.47 -16.42
C LEU A 307 3.79 -5.45 -17.34
N ILE A 308 3.97 -6.76 -17.14
CA ILE A 308 3.25 -7.78 -17.91
C ILE A 308 1.75 -7.72 -17.63
N LEU A 309 1.33 -7.67 -16.37
CA LEU A 309 -0.09 -7.56 -16.01
C LEU A 309 -0.72 -6.25 -16.53
N GLY A 310 0.03 -5.15 -16.52
CA GLY A 310 -0.40 -3.87 -17.07
C GLY A 310 -0.64 -3.88 -18.58
N LEU A 311 -0.14 -4.87 -19.32
CA LEU A 311 -0.49 -5.07 -20.73
C LEU A 311 -1.93 -5.57 -20.88
N ASN A 312 -2.46 -6.28 -19.89
CA ASN A 312 -3.75 -6.94 -19.94
C ASN A 312 -4.88 -6.12 -19.32
N SER A 313 -4.62 -5.50 -18.18
CA SER A 313 -5.61 -4.69 -17.49
C SER A 313 -4.98 -3.44 -16.93
N LYS A 314 -5.79 -2.40 -16.71
CA LYS A 314 -5.35 -1.19 -16.02
C LYS A 314 -5.02 -1.53 -14.56
N GLY A 315 -3.74 -1.74 -14.27
CA GLY A 315 -3.24 -1.95 -12.92
C GLY A 315 -3.23 -0.66 -12.09
N GLU A 316 -3.16 -0.80 -10.76
CA GLU A 316 -3.03 0.35 -9.88
C GLU A 316 -1.55 0.76 -9.73
N PRO A 317 -1.20 2.05 -9.90
CA PRO A 317 0.19 2.51 -9.91
C PRO A 317 1.00 2.21 -8.64
N ASN A 318 0.34 2.11 -7.48
CA ASN A 318 0.98 1.83 -6.19
C ASN A 318 1.41 0.36 -6.03
N TRP A 319 1.04 -0.53 -6.95
CA TRP A 319 1.37 -1.95 -6.86
C TRP A 319 2.87 -2.25 -6.81
N ILE A 320 3.70 -1.38 -7.38
CA ILE A 320 5.16 -1.51 -7.41
C ILE A 320 5.86 -1.08 -6.12
N ALA A 321 5.13 -0.51 -5.15
CA ALA A 321 5.71 0.14 -3.98
C ALA A 321 6.76 -0.68 -3.21
N PRO A 322 6.59 -2.00 -2.96
CA PRO A 322 7.60 -2.79 -2.25
C PRO A 322 8.97 -2.80 -2.96
N SER A 323 8.97 -2.86 -4.29
CA SER A 323 10.19 -2.91 -5.10
C SER A 323 11.00 -1.61 -5.04
N LEU A 324 10.34 -0.49 -4.75
CA LEU A 324 11.00 0.81 -4.67
C LEU A 324 12.04 0.88 -3.54
N ILE A 325 11.97 0.01 -2.53
CA ILE A 325 12.98 -0.03 -1.47
C ILE A 325 14.39 -0.23 -2.06
N THR A 326 14.59 -1.23 -2.90
CA THR A 326 15.89 -1.44 -3.56
C THR A 326 16.09 -0.53 -4.77
N GLY A 327 15.00 -0.10 -5.41
CA GLY A 327 15.02 0.93 -6.45
C GLY A 327 15.65 2.26 -5.99
N ILE A 328 15.30 2.72 -4.78
CA ILE A 328 15.84 3.94 -4.16
C ILE A 328 17.34 3.77 -3.88
N VAL A 329 17.77 2.63 -3.35
CA VAL A 329 19.20 2.38 -3.12
C VAL A 329 19.98 2.43 -4.43
N MET A 330 19.48 1.77 -5.49
CA MET A 330 20.11 1.81 -6.81
C MET A 330 20.19 3.24 -7.36
N LEU A 331 19.09 3.99 -7.30
CA LEU A 331 19.03 5.38 -7.74
C LEU A 331 20.09 6.25 -7.05
N VAL A 332 20.13 6.21 -5.72
CA VAL A 332 21.05 7.03 -4.93
C VAL A 332 22.51 6.66 -5.22
N VAL A 333 22.83 5.36 -5.27
CA VAL A 333 24.19 4.90 -5.57
C VAL A 333 24.62 5.40 -6.95
N PHE A 334 23.76 5.24 -7.96
CA PHE A 334 24.06 5.66 -9.32
C PHE A 334 24.23 7.18 -9.44
N TRP A 335 23.36 7.98 -8.82
CA TRP A 335 23.52 9.43 -8.76
C TRP A 335 24.81 9.86 -8.07
N ARG A 336 25.18 9.21 -6.97
CA ARG A 336 26.47 9.50 -6.30
C ARG A 336 27.66 9.20 -7.20
N GLN A 337 27.62 8.11 -7.99
CA GLN A 337 28.65 7.80 -8.98
C GLN A 337 28.72 8.86 -10.09
N LEU A 338 27.57 9.31 -10.60
CA LEU A 338 27.51 10.38 -11.60
C LEU A 338 28.10 11.69 -11.07
N MET A 339 27.72 12.12 -9.86
CA MET A 339 28.24 13.32 -9.23
C MET A 339 29.74 13.23 -8.91
N ALA A 340 30.23 12.05 -8.57
CA ALA A 340 31.66 11.82 -8.34
C ALA A 340 32.48 11.91 -9.65
N ARG A 341 31.91 11.48 -10.77
CA ARG A 341 32.55 11.58 -12.11
C ARG A 341 32.47 12.99 -12.68
N ASN A 342 31.34 13.65 -12.54
CA ASN A 342 31.14 15.02 -13.00
C ASN A 342 30.24 15.80 -12.02
N PRO A 343 30.78 16.79 -11.28
CA PRO A 343 30.01 17.57 -10.31
C PRO A 343 28.82 18.35 -10.87
N THR A 344 28.69 18.52 -12.19
CA THR A 344 27.52 19.19 -12.80
C THR A 344 26.24 18.37 -12.65
N TRP A 345 26.33 17.04 -12.54
CA TRP A 345 25.18 16.16 -12.29
C TRP A 345 24.45 16.49 -10.99
N ARG A 346 25.10 17.20 -10.05
CA ARG A 346 24.44 17.66 -8.82
C ARG A 346 23.19 18.49 -9.15
N TRP A 347 23.22 19.30 -10.20
CA TRP A 347 22.08 20.14 -10.57
C TRP A 347 20.90 19.30 -11.06
N VAL A 348 21.15 18.26 -11.85
CA VAL A 348 20.11 17.32 -12.28
C VAL A 348 19.50 16.59 -11.08
N VAL A 349 20.35 16.10 -10.17
CA VAL A 349 19.89 15.40 -8.96
C VAL A 349 19.08 16.33 -8.06
N TRP A 350 19.56 17.54 -7.79
CA TRP A 350 18.84 18.50 -6.95
C TRP A 350 17.53 18.97 -7.60
N SER A 351 17.49 19.18 -8.91
CA SER A 351 16.25 19.51 -9.62
C SER A 351 15.25 18.35 -9.58
N ALA A 352 15.72 17.10 -9.75
CA ALA A 352 14.87 15.92 -9.64
C ALA A 352 14.28 15.77 -8.22
N MET A 353 15.11 15.96 -7.20
CA MET A 353 14.69 15.93 -5.80
C MET A 353 13.74 17.10 -5.48
N GLY A 354 14.05 18.30 -5.95
CA GLY A 354 13.23 19.50 -5.79
C GLY A 354 11.84 19.34 -6.40
N LEU A 355 11.75 18.84 -7.64
CA LEU A 355 10.47 18.58 -8.30
C LEU A 355 9.62 17.56 -7.53
N SER A 356 10.25 16.49 -7.05
CA SER A 356 9.56 15.44 -6.28
C SER A 356 9.10 15.94 -4.91
N LEU A 357 9.93 16.75 -4.24
CA LEU A 357 9.59 17.41 -2.99
C LEU A 357 8.42 18.37 -3.18
N VAL A 358 8.45 19.20 -4.22
CA VAL A 358 7.33 20.11 -4.54
C VAL A 358 6.05 19.32 -4.77
N GLY A 359 6.08 18.23 -5.53
CA GLY A 359 4.92 17.36 -5.72
C GLY A 359 4.38 16.77 -4.41
N THR A 360 5.29 16.29 -3.54
CA THR A 360 4.91 15.71 -2.24
C THR A 360 4.34 16.75 -1.28
N VAL A 361 4.96 17.93 -1.20
CA VAL A 361 4.49 19.04 -0.37
C VAL A 361 3.16 19.56 -0.90
N ALA A 362 3.01 19.70 -2.22
CA ALA A 362 1.76 20.09 -2.83
C ALA A 362 0.63 19.14 -2.43
N LEU A 363 0.82 17.81 -2.50
CA LEU A 363 -0.19 16.84 -2.07
C LEU A 363 -0.62 17.01 -0.60
N HIS A 364 0.33 17.28 0.31
CA HIS A 364 0.00 17.52 1.72
C HIS A 364 -0.61 18.91 1.95
N ALA A 365 -0.36 19.87 1.05
CA ALA A 365 -0.97 21.18 1.11
C ALA A 365 -2.39 21.19 0.53
N ILE A 366 -2.77 20.23 -0.32
CA ILE A 366 -4.09 20.20 -0.98
C ILE A 366 -5.24 20.22 0.02
N ILE A 367 -5.09 19.63 1.21
CA ILE A 367 -6.13 19.70 2.26
C ILE A 367 -6.48 21.14 2.67
N PHE A 368 -5.55 22.07 2.47
CA PHE A 368 -5.72 23.49 2.77
C PHE A 368 -6.04 24.32 1.51
N LEU A 369 -6.03 23.70 0.33
CA LEU A 369 -6.27 24.34 -0.97
C LEU A 369 -7.64 23.93 -1.51
N ARG A 370 -8.40 24.90 -2.03
CA ARG A 370 -9.72 24.63 -2.65
C ARG A 370 -9.55 24.28 -4.12
N LEU A 371 -9.09 23.06 -4.42
CA LEU A 371 -8.99 22.59 -5.81
C LEU A 371 -10.39 22.34 -6.42
N PRO A 372 -10.57 22.46 -7.74
CA PRO A 372 -11.80 22.02 -8.39
C PRO A 372 -11.95 20.49 -8.27
N LEU A 373 -13.17 20.01 -7.99
CA LEU A 373 -13.46 18.59 -7.71
C LEU A 373 -12.92 17.59 -8.74
N LYS A 374 -12.91 17.99 -10.01
CA LYS A 374 -12.41 17.14 -11.11
C LYS A 374 -10.93 16.80 -10.96
N TYR A 375 -10.16 17.66 -10.29
CA TYR A 375 -8.70 17.58 -10.18
C TYR A 375 -8.24 17.30 -8.75
N ASP A 376 -9.17 17.12 -7.81
CA ASP A 376 -8.82 16.93 -6.41
C ASP A 376 -8.45 15.45 -6.13
N PRO A 377 -7.18 15.15 -5.83
CA PRO A 377 -6.75 13.79 -5.50
C PRO A 377 -7.26 13.32 -4.13
N LEU A 378 -7.71 14.23 -3.27
CA LEU A 378 -8.22 13.94 -1.93
C LEU A 378 -9.73 13.76 -1.88
N ARG A 379 -10.44 13.93 -3.01
CA ARG A 379 -11.90 13.79 -3.10
C ARG A 379 -12.46 12.52 -2.43
N ARG A 380 -11.71 11.41 -2.48
CA ARG A 380 -12.12 10.14 -1.85
C ARG A 380 -12.07 10.16 -0.32
N ALA A 381 -11.45 11.17 0.27
CA ALA A 381 -11.13 11.30 1.69
C ALA A 381 -11.73 12.58 2.29
N GLU A 382 -12.88 13.03 1.77
CA GLU A 382 -13.53 14.28 2.13
C GLU A 382 -15.05 14.14 2.16
N GLY A 383 -15.69 14.89 3.06
CA GLY A 383 -17.15 15.02 3.15
C GLY A 383 -17.83 13.84 3.84
N TRP A 384 -17.10 12.93 4.47
CA TRP A 384 -17.69 11.72 5.06
C TRP A 384 -18.38 12.02 6.40
N VAL A 385 -17.92 13.03 7.13
CA VAL A 385 -18.61 13.54 8.33
C VAL A 385 -19.97 14.14 7.98
N ASP A 386 -20.03 14.97 6.94
CA ASP A 386 -21.29 15.59 6.48
C ASP A 386 -22.26 14.54 5.90
N PHE A 387 -21.74 13.60 5.11
CA PHE A 387 -22.48 12.41 4.68
C PHE A 387 -23.16 11.69 5.85
N ALA A 388 -22.43 11.43 6.93
CA ALA A 388 -22.99 10.75 8.10
C ALA A 388 -24.05 11.59 8.83
N GLN A 389 -23.94 12.91 8.83
CA GLN A 389 -24.97 13.80 9.39
C GLN A 389 -26.28 13.71 8.61
N HIS A 390 -26.23 13.69 7.28
CA HIS A 390 -27.40 13.48 6.42
C HIS A 390 -28.05 12.11 6.68
N VAL A 391 -27.26 11.04 6.74
CA VAL A 391 -27.78 9.70 7.07
C VAL A 391 -28.37 9.66 8.48
N GLN A 392 -27.73 10.28 9.47
CA GLN A 392 -28.23 10.31 10.84
C GLN A 392 -29.54 11.10 10.95
N LYS A 393 -29.67 12.21 10.22
CA LYS A 393 -30.93 12.96 10.13
C LYS A 393 -32.05 12.12 9.53
N ALA A 394 -31.78 11.38 8.45
CA ALA A 394 -32.73 10.46 7.86
C ALA A 394 -33.13 9.35 8.86
N ARG A 395 -32.17 8.80 9.62
CA ARG A 395 -32.45 7.80 10.67
C ARG A 395 -33.39 8.33 11.75
N GLN A 396 -33.19 9.57 12.18
CA GLN A 396 -34.05 10.21 13.19
C GLN A 396 -35.48 10.47 12.66
N GLN A 397 -35.63 10.76 11.37
CA GLN A 397 -36.93 11.03 10.76
C GLN A 397 -37.76 9.76 10.51
N THR A 398 -37.11 8.65 10.12
CA THR A 398 -37.81 7.45 9.66
C THR A 398 -37.71 6.27 10.62
N ASN A 399 -36.78 6.35 11.60
CA ASN A 399 -36.50 5.32 12.59
C ASN A 399 -36.31 3.92 11.96
N PRO A 400 -35.38 3.73 11.02
CA PRO A 400 -35.25 2.49 10.25
C PRO A 400 -34.71 1.33 11.09
N ASP A 401 -35.07 0.11 10.71
CA ASP A 401 -34.53 -1.12 11.31
C ASP A 401 -33.23 -1.55 10.62
N LEU A 402 -33.07 -1.23 9.33
CA LEU A 402 -31.92 -1.61 8.50
C LEU A 402 -31.24 -0.40 7.84
N LEU A 403 -29.92 -0.45 7.71
CA LEU A 403 -29.12 0.45 6.88
C LEU A 403 -28.48 -0.35 5.75
N ILE A 404 -28.70 0.06 4.50
CA ILE A 404 -28.26 -0.67 3.32
C ILE A 404 -27.53 0.31 2.39
N GLY A 405 -26.31 -0.03 1.97
CA GLY A 405 -25.57 0.66 0.93
C GLY A 405 -25.74 0.01 -0.43
N ASN A 406 -25.71 0.79 -1.52
CA ASN A 406 -25.69 0.24 -2.88
C ASN A 406 -24.41 -0.55 -3.18
N ASP A 407 -23.33 -0.27 -2.45
CA ASP A 407 -22.10 -1.04 -2.47
C ASP A 407 -21.37 -0.93 -1.13
N ARG A 408 -20.17 -1.52 -1.04
CA ARG A 408 -19.34 -1.55 0.18
C ARG A 408 -18.93 -0.18 0.70
N VAL A 409 -18.88 0.86 -0.13
CA VAL A 409 -18.42 2.22 0.21
C VAL A 409 -19.39 2.91 1.17
N PRO A 410 -20.66 3.21 0.79
CA PRO A 410 -21.59 3.83 1.71
C PRO A 410 -21.89 2.91 2.90
N ALA A 411 -21.91 1.58 2.71
CA ALA A 411 -22.07 0.64 3.81
C ALA A 411 -20.97 0.85 4.86
N SER A 412 -19.69 0.74 4.47
CA SER A 412 -18.57 0.87 5.42
C SER A 412 -18.45 2.27 6.01
N MET A 413 -18.76 3.31 5.24
CA MET A 413 -18.72 4.69 5.71
C MET A 413 -19.81 4.99 6.74
N MET A 414 -21.03 4.46 6.55
CA MET A 414 -22.08 4.55 7.56
C MET A 414 -21.66 3.87 8.86
N GLN A 415 -21.08 2.66 8.80
CA GLN A 415 -20.65 1.96 10.02
C GLN A 415 -19.54 2.73 10.77
N PHE A 416 -18.62 3.37 10.04
CA PHE A 416 -17.53 4.09 10.70
C PHE A 416 -17.96 5.46 11.25
N TYR A 417 -18.72 6.25 10.48
CA TYR A 417 -18.99 7.65 10.82
C TYR A 417 -20.30 7.90 11.59
N LEU A 418 -21.22 6.94 11.64
CA LEU A 418 -22.41 7.10 12.49
C LEU A 418 -22.06 6.89 13.97
N PRO A 419 -22.70 7.64 14.90
CA PRO A 419 -22.26 7.70 16.31
C PRO A 419 -22.26 6.37 17.06
N ASP A 420 -23.16 5.46 16.68
CA ASP A 420 -23.38 4.15 17.30
C ASP A 420 -22.69 2.99 16.55
N HIS A 421 -21.92 3.29 15.52
CA HIS A 421 -21.25 2.30 14.66
C HIS A 421 -22.17 1.14 14.23
N PRO A 422 -23.35 1.43 13.65
CA PRO A 422 -24.34 0.40 13.35
C PRO A 422 -23.82 -0.54 12.27
N PHE A 423 -24.27 -1.80 12.29
CA PHE A 423 -24.01 -2.69 11.17
C PHE A 423 -24.83 -2.23 9.97
N ALA A 424 -24.17 -1.97 8.85
CA ALA A 424 -24.78 -1.59 7.59
C ALA A 424 -24.53 -2.67 6.55
N PHE A 425 -25.59 -3.09 5.87
CA PHE A 425 -25.56 -4.13 4.86
C PHE A 425 -25.22 -3.55 3.49
N VAL A 426 -24.87 -4.43 2.56
CA VAL A 426 -24.91 -4.12 1.12
C VAL A 426 -26.18 -4.73 0.54
N GLN A 427 -26.64 -4.18 -0.58
CA GLN A 427 -27.70 -4.80 -1.37
C GLN A 427 -27.39 -6.28 -1.69
N PRO A 428 -28.40 -7.15 -1.88
CA PRO A 428 -28.18 -8.56 -2.12
C PRO A 428 -27.34 -8.78 -3.38
N GLU A 429 -26.32 -9.61 -3.25
CA GLU A 429 -25.41 -9.98 -4.34
C GLU A 429 -25.02 -11.45 -4.17
N PRO A 430 -24.58 -12.14 -5.25
CA PRO A 430 -24.20 -13.54 -5.18
C PRO A 430 -23.15 -13.80 -4.09
N TYR A 431 -23.24 -14.96 -3.42
CA TYR A 431 -22.24 -15.35 -2.42
C TYR A 431 -20.84 -15.24 -3.01
N GLY A 432 -19.97 -14.56 -2.28
CA GLY A 432 -18.64 -14.30 -2.76
C GLY A 432 -18.58 -13.17 -3.79
N ALA A 433 -19.51 -12.24 -3.92
CA ALA A 433 -19.29 -11.05 -4.75
C ALA A 433 -18.41 -10.01 -4.00
N SER A 434 -18.65 -9.80 -2.71
CA SER A 434 -17.83 -9.00 -1.81
C SER A 434 -17.64 -9.66 -0.43
N GLN A 435 -16.82 -9.07 0.43
CA GLN A 435 -16.66 -9.56 1.81
C GLN A 435 -17.98 -9.55 2.59
N PHE A 436 -18.90 -8.62 2.29
CA PHE A 436 -20.16 -8.51 3.01
C PHE A 436 -21.04 -9.75 2.85
N THR A 437 -20.95 -10.45 1.71
CA THR A 437 -21.69 -11.71 1.50
C THR A 437 -21.23 -12.88 2.36
N LEU A 438 -20.07 -12.77 3.00
CA LEU A 438 -19.54 -13.78 3.92
C LEU A 438 -20.02 -13.56 5.36
N TRP A 439 -20.70 -12.44 5.61
CA TRP A 439 -21.31 -12.13 6.88
C TRP A 439 -22.83 -12.32 6.81
N PRO A 440 -23.52 -12.42 7.95
CA PRO A 440 -24.97 -12.51 7.96
C PRO A 440 -25.60 -11.35 7.17
N GLY A 441 -26.45 -11.70 6.21
CA GLY A 441 -27.28 -10.73 5.48
C GLY A 441 -28.46 -10.23 6.32
N TYR A 442 -29.34 -9.47 5.69
CA TYR A 442 -30.60 -9.03 6.29
C TYR A 442 -31.78 -9.84 5.76
N THR A 443 -32.88 -9.83 6.51
CA THR A 443 -34.17 -10.38 6.06
C THR A 443 -35.22 -9.28 6.05
N VAL A 444 -36.10 -9.32 5.05
CA VAL A 444 -37.18 -8.35 4.90
C VAL A 444 -38.50 -9.04 5.21
N GLY A 445 -39.24 -8.52 6.17
CA GLY A 445 -40.54 -9.02 6.60
C GLY A 445 -41.61 -7.93 6.61
N HIS A 446 -42.75 -8.24 7.21
CA HIS A 446 -43.82 -7.28 7.47
C HIS A 446 -43.34 -6.25 8.51
N GLY A 447 -43.59 -4.96 8.27
CA GLY A 447 -43.17 -3.87 9.15
C GLY A 447 -41.69 -3.51 9.08
N THR A 448 -40.87 -4.21 8.29
CA THR A 448 -39.45 -3.88 8.12
C THR A 448 -39.29 -2.54 7.43
N ARG A 449 -38.45 -1.67 8.01
CA ARG A 449 -38.12 -0.34 7.52
C ARG A 449 -36.62 -0.24 7.29
N ALA A 450 -36.20 0.31 6.15
CA ALA A 450 -34.80 0.43 5.79
C ALA A 450 -34.47 1.82 5.25
N LEU A 451 -33.25 2.28 5.49
CA LEU A 451 -32.64 3.33 4.68
C LEU A 451 -31.68 2.69 3.69
N PHE A 452 -31.88 3.01 2.41
CA PHE A 452 -31.00 2.64 1.33
C PHE A 452 -30.24 3.87 0.83
N VAL A 453 -28.91 3.81 0.91
CA VAL A 453 -28.01 4.92 0.58
C VAL A 453 -27.24 4.60 -0.69
N ILE A 454 -27.36 5.48 -1.67
CA ILE A 454 -26.77 5.34 -2.99
C ILE A 454 -25.69 6.39 -3.20
N VAL A 455 -24.52 5.98 -3.71
CA VAL A 455 -23.48 6.91 -4.18
C VAL A 455 -23.65 7.17 -5.68
N GLY A 456 -23.66 8.45 -6.06
CA GLY A 456 -23.75 8.90 -7.44
C GLY A 456 -25.13 8.71 -8.05
N LYS A 457 -25.20 8.56 -9.39
CA LYS A 457 -26.45 8.58 -10.16
C LYS A 457 -27.18 7.24 -10.26
N ALA A 458 -27.02 6.34 -9.28
CA ALA A 458 -27.71 5.06 -9.33
C ALA A 458 -29.19 5.24 -8.95
N GLN A 459 -30.07 4.54 -9.66
CA GLN A 459 -31.48 4.45 -9.30
C GLN A 459 -31.70 3.30 -8.32
N LEU A 460 -32.82 3.32 -7.61
CA LEU A 460 -33.23 2.22 -6.73
C LEU A 460 -33.31 0.90 -7.55
N PRO A 461 -32.50 -0.13 -7.22
CA PRO A 461 -32.47 -1.41 -7.92
C PRO A 461 -33.83 -2.10 -7.95
N GLN A 462 -34.08 -2.90 -8.98
CA GLN A 462 -35.36 -3.60 -9.13
C GLN A 462 -35.54 -4.68 -8.06
N GLU A 463 -34.44 -5.31 -7.64
CA GLU A 463 -34.38 -6.30 -6.57
C GLU A 463 -34.92 -5.71 -5.26
N LEU A 464 -34.46 -4.52 -4.87
CA LEU A 464 -34.95 -3.82 -3.68
C LEU A 464 -36.40 -3.36 -3.82
N LYS A 465 -36.84 -2.98 -5.03
CA LYS A 465 -38.27 -2.68 -5.30
C LYS A 465 -39.16 -3.91 -5.18
N ASN A 466 -38.61 -5.10 -5.39
CA ASN A 466 -39.34 -6.35 -5.22
C ASN A 466 -39.40 -6.76 -3.74
N GLU A 467 -38.36 -6.46 -2.95
CA GLU A 467 -38.31 -6.74 -1.50
C GLU A 467 -39.15 -5.75 -0.67
N PHE A 468 -39.16 -4.48 -1.05
CA PHE A 468 -39.87 -3.40 -0.36
C PHE A 468 -41.01 -2.84 -1.22
N LYS A 469 -42.25 -2.99 -0.74
CA LYS A 469 -43.47 -2.57 -1.45
C LYS A 469 -43.57 -1.05 -1.61
N HIS A 470 -42.95 -0.30 -0.70
CA HIS A 470 -42.99 1.14 -0.69
C HIS A 470 -41.58 1.74 -0.60
N SER A 471 -41.40 2.87 -1.29
CA SER A 471 -40.16 3.63 -1.28
C SER A 471 -40.43 5.12 -1.38
N GLN A 472 -39.59 5.92 -0.72
CA GLN A 472 -39.64 7.38 -0.75
C GLN A 472 -38.21 7.92 -0.75
N LEU A 473 -37.88 8.84 -1.67
CA LEU A 473 -36.65 9.61 -1.59
C LEU A 473 -36.75 10.59 -0.42
N VAL A 474 -35.91 10.44 0.59
CA VAL A 474 -35.91 11.27 1.81
C VAL A 474 -34.78 12.31 1.81
N ASP A 475 -33.71 12.08 1.07
CA ASP A 475 -32.65 13.08 0.87
C ASP A 475 -31.94 12.90 -0.48
N ASP A 476 -31.51 14.02 -1.07
CA ASP A 476 -30.75 14.11 -2.33
C ASP A 476 -29.76 15.27 -2.16
N PHE A 477 -28.49 14.92 -1.92
CA PHE A 477 -27.52 15.89 -1.43
C PHE A 477 -26.11 15.63 -1.96
N TRP A 478 -25.32 16.70 -2.03
CA TRP A 478 -23.88 16.59 -2.17
C TRP A 478 -23.27 16.68 -0.78
N SER A 479 -22.46 15.69 -0.40
CA SER A 479 -21.70 15.79 0.84
C SER A 479 -20.70 16.94 0.73
N GLU A 480 -20.48 17.65 1.83
CA GLU A 480 -19.63 18.82 1.83
C GLU A 480 -18.40 18.69 2.73
N GLN A 481 -17.27 19.24 2.27
CA GLN A 481 -16.08 19.47 3.07
C GLN A 481 -15.78 20.96 3.07
N ASN A 482 -15.86 21.62 4.23
CA ASN A 482 -15.62 23.06 4.37
C ASN A 482 -16.49 23.92 3.41
N GLY A 483 -17.76 23.54 3.22
CA GLY A 483 -18.71 24.23 2.32
C GLY A 483 -18.47 23.97 0.83
N ARG A 484 -17.64 22.98 0.47
CA ARG A 484 -17.41 22.54 -0.91
C ARG A 484 -18.08 21.19 -1.13
N PRO A 485 -18.94 21.04 -2.16
CA PRO A 485 -19.54 19.74 -2.50
C PRO A 485 -18.45 18.74 -2.90
N THR A 486 -18.62 17.45 -2.62
CA THR A 486 -17.61 16.40 -2.86
C THR A 486 -18.17 15.23 -3.66
N THR A 487 -19.12 14.50 -3.07
CA THR A 487 -19.76 13.33 -3.67
C THR A 487 -21.26 13.46 -3.53
N HIS A 488 -21.97 13.04 -4.57
CA HIS A 488 -23.44 13.12 -4.63
C HIS A 488 -24.05 11.82 -4.11
N PHE A 489 -25.08 11.92 -3.28
CA PHE A 489 -25.76 10.78 -2.67
C PHE A 489 -27.28 10.94 -2.70
N HIS A 490 -27.96 9.79 -2.70
CA HIS A 490 -29.40 9.71 -2.50
C HIS A 490 -29.71 8.79 -1.33
N ILE A 491 -30.68 9.17 -0.51
CA ILE A 491 -31.20 8.34 0.59
C ILE A 491 -32.66 8.02 0.31
N TYR A 492 -32.97 6.73 0.19
CA TYR A 492 -34.32 6.22 0.06
C TYR A 492 -34.76 5.58 1.37
N PHE A 493 -35.96 5.92 1.83
CA PHE A 493 -36.66 5.18 2.85
C PHE A 493 -37.51 4.10 2.20
N LEU A 494 -37.32 2.85 2.62
CA LEU A 494 -38.00 1.67 2.10
C LEU A 494 -38.78 1.00 3.24
N TRP A 495 -40.01 0.54 2.98
CA TRP A 495 -40.77 -0.18 3.99
C TRP A 495 -41.78 -1.18 3.42
N ASN A 496 -42.12 -2.16 4.24
CA ASN A 496 -43.25 -3.05 4.05
C ASN A 496 -44.33 -2.75 5.09
N SER A 497 -45.54 -2.47 4.60
CA SER A 497 -46.73 -2.27 5.42
C SER A 497 -47.17 -3.54 6.11
#